data_AF-A0AA37WQ09-F1
#
_entry.id   AF-A0AA37WQ09-F1
#
_cell.length_a   1.000
_cell.length_b   1.000
_cell.length_c   1.000
_cell.angle_alpha   90.00
_cell.angle_beta   90.00
_cell.angle_gamma   90.00
#
_symmetry.space_group_name_H-M   'P 1'
#
loop_
_entity.id
_entity.type
_entity.pdbx_description
1 polymer ?
#
loop_
_entity_poly.entity_id
_entity_poly.type
_entity_poly.pdbx_seq_one_letter_code
_entity_poly.pdbx_strand_id
1 'polypeptide(L)' 'MTDDSAQDRTEPTEPRAVNTAHAWERAYWARRFMVPVEQVEAAVAEVGDEPARVAAHLGRDWPGHEPAT' A
#
# COMPACT_ATOMS: atom_id res chain seq x y z
N MET A 1 23.20 -7.84 -32.27
CA MET A 1 23.86 -6.56 -31.93
C MET A 1 22.81 -5.73 -31.23
N THR A 2 23.12 -5.38 -29.98
CA THR A 2 22.28 -4.80 -28.93
C THR A 2 21.68 -3.44 -29.31
N ASP A 3 20.42 -3.22 -28.94
CA ASP A 3 19.89 -2.02 -28.26
C ASP A 3 18.43 -2.37 -27.87
N ASP A 4 18.11 -2.63 -26.60
CA ASP A 4 17.92 -1.63 -25.55
C ASP A 4 17.04 -0.48 -26.04
N SER A 5 15.76 -0.47 -25.67
CA SER A 5 14.98 0.78 -25.58
C SER A 5 13.63 0.48 -24.93
N ALA A 6 13.62 0.71 -23.63
CA ALA A 6 12.46 1.04 -22.84
C ALA A 6 11.31 0.02 -22.88
N GLN A 7 11.53 -1.13 -22.22
CA GLN A 7 10.47 -1.56 -21.32
C GLN A 7 10.25 -0.40 -20.37
N ASP A 8 9.12 0.26 -20.56
CA ASP A 8 8.56 1.30 -19.70
C ASP A 8 8.70 0.79 -18.27
N ARG A 9 9.81 1.19 -17.63
CA ARG A 9 9.99 1.16 -16.18
C ARG A 9 9.07 2.25 -15.66
N THR A 10 7.76 2.09 -15.87
CA THR A 10 6.76 2.83 -15.13
C THR A 10 7.06 2.45 -13.71
N GLU A 11 7.70 3.35 -12.98
CA GLU A 11 7.84 3.22 -11.54
C GLU A 11 6.48 2.77 -11.01
N PRO A 12 6.40 1.69 -10.22
CA PRO A 12 5.13 1.28 -9.67
C PRO A 12 4.68 2.46 -8.84
N THR A 13 3.76 3.25 -9.40
CA THR A 13 3.18 4.40 -8.75
C THR A 13 2.59 3.81 -7.49
N GLU A 14 3.22 4.09 -6.33
CA GLU A 14 2.83 3.42 -5.10
C GLU A 14 1.31 3.53 -4.97
N PRO A 15 0.60 2.42 -4.74
CA PRO A 15 -0.85 2.46 -4.73
C PRO A 15 -1.28 3.50 -3.68
N ARG A 16 -1.96 4.56 -4.14
CA ARG A 16 -2.37 5.69 -3.30
C ARG A 16 -3.40 5.30 -2.24
N ALA A 17 -3.98 4.11 -2.38
CA ALA A 17 -5.00 3.54 -1.51
C ALA A 17 -4.68 2.06 -1.19
N VAL A 18 -5.06 1.63 0.01
CA VAL A 18 -4.99 0.26 0.50
C VAL A 18 -6.13 -0.55 -0.11
N ASN A 19 -5.93 -0.99 -1.34
CA ASN A 19 -6.88 -1.86 -2.01
C ASN A 19 -6.75 -3.31 -1.52
N THR A 20 -7.89 -3.92 -1.20
CA THR A 20 -7.99 -5.32 -0.75
C THR A 20 -8.73 -6.21 -1.77
N ALA A 21 -9.13 -5.66 -2.92
CA ALA A 21 -9.88 -6.36 -3.96
C ALA A 21 -9.12 -7.57 -4.51
N HIS A 22 -7.80 -7.44 -4.70
CA HIS A 22 -6.98 -8.53 -5.19
C HIS A 22 -6.08 -9.12 -4.10
N ALA A 23 -5.90 -10.45 -4.15
CA ALA A 23 -5.06 -11.16 -3.17
C ALA A 23 -3.60 -10.69 -3.17
N TRP A 24 -3.09 -10.23 -4.32
CA TRP A 24 -1.73 -9.72 -4.44
C TRP A 24 -1.56 -8.35 -3.77
N GLU A 25 -2.57 -7.47 -3.81
CA GLU A 25 -2.55 -6.17 -3.13
C GLU A 25 -2.57 -6.36 -1.63
N ARG A 26 -3.41 -7.28 -1.14
CA ARG A 26 -3.44 -7.68 0.27
C ARG A 26 -2.10 -8.17 0.77
N ALA A 27 -1.46 -9.06 0.00
CA ALA A 27 -0.13 -9.55 0.32
C ALA A 27 0.94 -8.44 0.30
N TYR A 28 0.83 -7.48 -0.62
CA TYR A 28 1.69 -6.30 -0.67
C TYR A 28 1.55 -5.45 0.61
N TRP A 29 0.32 -5.11 1.00
CA TRP A 29 0.05 -4.29 2.19
C TRP A 29 0.39 -5.00 3.49
N ALA A 30 0.12 -6.31 3.59
CA ALA A 30 0.54 -7.13 4.73
C ALA A 30 2.06 -7.08 4.94
N ARG A 31 2.84 -7.16 3.85
CA ARG A 31 4.30 -7.01 3.90
C ARG A 31 4.72 -5.59 4.27
N ARG A 32 4.05 -4.57 3.72
CA ARG A 32 4.36 -3.16 3.95
C ARG A 32 4.10 -2.72 5.39
N PHE A 33 2.99 -3.13 5.96
CA PHE A 33 2.61 -2.84 7.35
C PHE A 33 3.18 -3.87 8.35
N MET A 34 3.80 -4.95 7.86
CA MET A 34 4.28 -6.07 8.66
C MET A 34 3.19 -6.60 9.61
N VAL A 35 2.01 -6.85 9.06
CA VAL A 35 0.86 -7.45 9.76
C VAL A 35 0.20 -8.51 8.88
N PRO A 36 -0.60 -9.43 9.44
CA PRO A 36 -1.38 -10.39 8.66
C PRO A 36 -2.37 -9.69 7.72
N VAL A 37 -2.71 -10.36 6.61
CA VAL A 37 -3.66 -9.84 5.60
C VAL A 37 -5.02 -9.53 6.23
N GLU A 38 -5.46 -10.37 7.16
CA GLU A 38 -6.73 -10.24 7.86
C GLU A 38 -6.79 -8.96 8.69
N GLN A 39 -5.66 -8.53 9.25
CA GLN A 39 -5.57 -7.26 9.99
C GLN A 39 -5.60 -6.05 9.04
N VAL A 40 -5.02 -6.17 7.85
CA VAL A 40 -5.14 -5.12 6.82
C VAL A 40 -6.58 -4.98 6.36
N GLU A 41 -7.26 -6.09 6.06
CA GLU A 41 -8.67 -6.10 5.66
C GLU A 41 -9.58 -5.50 6.74
N ALA A 42 -9.39 -5.91 8.00
CA ALA A 42 -10.13 -5.36 9.13
C ALA A 42 -9.88 -3.85 9.30
N ALA A 43 -8.63 -3.41 9.25
CA ALA A 43 -8.31 -1.99 9.36
C ALA A 43 -8.94 -1.18 8.21
N VAL A 44 -8.88 -1.67 6.97
CA VAL A 44 -9.52 -1.00 5.83
C VAL A 44 -11.03 -0.92 5.98
N ALA A 45 -11.67 -1.95 6.54
CA ALA A 45 -13.11 -1.92 6.82
C ALA A 45 -13.49 -0.89 7.90
N GLU A 46 -12.63 -0.66 8.89
CA GLU A 46 -12.88 0.25 10.01
C GLU A 46 -12.55 1.71 9.68
N VAL A 47 -11.43 1.98 8.98
CA VAL A 47 -10.91 3.35 8.75
C VAL A 47 -10.88 3.79 7.29
N GLY A 48 -11.26 2.90 6.37
CA GLY A 48 -11.24 3.12 4.92
C GLY A 48 -9.91 2.73 4.27
N ASP A 49 -9.80 2.95 2.95
CA ASP A 49 -8.64 2.57 2.14
C ASP A 49 -7.46 3.56 2.21
N GLU A 50 -7.50 4.57 3.07
CA GLU A 50 -6.43 5.56 3.17
C GLU A 50 -5.20 4.98 3.91
N PRO A 51 -4.01 4.84 3.28
CA PRO A 51 -2.86 4.15 3.87
C PRO A 51 -2.38 4.76 5.19
N ALA A 52 -2.43 6.09 5.32
CA ALA A 52 -2.04 6.78 6.53
C ALA A 52 -2.99 6.45 7.71
N ARG A 53 -4.31 6.38 7.46
CA ARG A 53 -5.29 6.00 8.49
C ARG A 53 -5.15 4.53 8.86
N VAL A 54 -5.00 3.65 7.87
CA VAL A 54 -4.80 2.22 8.10
C VAL A 54 -3.53 1.99 8.92
N ALA A 55 -2.43 2.64 8.55
CA ALA A 55 -1.18 2.57 9.32
C ALA A 55 -1.34 3.09 10.75
N ALA A 56 -1.99 4.24 10.94
CA ALA A 56 -2.27 4.79 12.26
C ALA A 56 -3.13 3.85 13.11
N HIS A 57 -4.17 3.24 12.53
CA HIS A 57 -5.02 2.25 13.20
C HIS A 57 -4.22 0.99 13.60
N LEU A 58 -3.29 0.55 12.74
CA LEU A 58 -2.40 -0.57 12.99
C LEU A 58 -1.20 -0.23 13.89
N GLY A 59 -1.04 1.03 14.32
CA GLY A 59 0.11 1.49 15.10
C GLY A 59 1.44 1.39 14.34
N ARG A 60 1.41 1.59 13.02
CA ARG A 60 2.56 1.54 12.12
C ARG A 60 2.90 2.90 11.55
N ASP A 61 4.18 3.16 11.35
CA ASP A 61 4.65 4.35 10.66
C ASP A 61 4.43 4.25 9.14
N TRP A 62 3.79 5.28 8.58
CA TRP A 62 3.63 5.47 7.14
C TRP A 62 4.54 6.61 6.67
N PRO A 63 5.69 6.31 6.03
CA PRO A 63 6.55 7.35 5.49
C PRO A 63 5.93 7.89 4.19
N GLY A 64 5.56 9.18 4.16
CA GLY A 64 5.15 9.86 2.94
C GLY A 64 3.83 10.64 2.99
N HIS A 65 3.18 10.76 4.15
CA HIS A 65 2.03 11.64 4.28
C HIS A 65 2.35 12.77 5.28
N GLU A 66 2.76 13.92 4.78
CA GLU A 66 2.55 15.15 5.54
C GLU A 66 1.04 15.29 5.77
N PRO A 67 0.55 15.45 7.00
CA PRO A 67 -0.86 15.76 7.20
C PRO A 67 -1.13 17.04 6.41
N ALA A 68 -2.02 16.98 5.41
CA ALA A 68 -2.50 18.16 4.73
C ALA A 68 -3.09 19.09 5.80
N THR A 69 -2.32 20.14 6.13
CA THR A 69 -2.70 21.23 7.03
C THR A 69 -3.83 22.04 6.41
#